data_AF-A0AA46A5T9-F1
#
_entry.id   AF-A0AA46A5T9-F1
#
_cell.length_a   1.000
_cell.length_b   1.000
_cell.length_c   1.000
_cell.angle_alpha   90.00
_cell.angle_beta   90.00
_cell.angle_gamma   90.00
#
_symmetry.space_group_name_H-M   'P 1'
#
loop_
_entity.id
_entity.type
_entity.pdbx_description
1 polymer ?
#
loop_
_entity_poly.entity_id
_entity_poly.type
_entity_poly.pdbx_seq_one_letter_code
_entity_poly.pdbx_strand_id
1 'polypeptide(L)' 'MKNFERRLEKLEARDRPIRVVERLDDVSAEELQAQYPGERLVMIPSCLWHL' A
#
# COMPACT_ATOMS: atom_id res chain seq x y z
N MET A 1 -0.26 -5.69 28.83
CA MET A 1 0.65 -4.89 27.97
C MET A 1 0.16 -4.87 26.51
N LYS A 2 -1.00 -4.27 26.21
CA LYS A 2 -1.59 -4.30 24.84
C LYS A 2 -1.44 -2.98 24.04
N ASN A 3 -1.05 -1.90 24.70
CA ASN A 3 -0.91 -0.57 24.07
C ASN A 3 0.42 -0.37 23.35
N PHE A 4 1.47 -1.10 23.75
CA PHE A 4 2.81 -0.94 23.18
C PHE A 4 2.91 -1.59 21.80
N GLU A 5 2.46 -2.83 21.67
CA GLU A 5 2.39 -3.57 20.39
C GLU A 5 1.58 -2.79 19.36
N ARG A 6 0.39 -2.30 19.74
CA ARG A 6 -0.48 -1.50 18.85
C ARG A 6 0.14 -0.17 18.41
N ARG A 7 1.06 0.40 19.20
CA ARG A 7 1.82 1.60 18.83
C ARG A 7 2.98 1.26 17.90
N LEU A 8 3.63 0.11 18.12
CA LEU A 8 4.67 -0.43 17.23
C LEU A 8 4.09 -0.74 15.85
N GLU A 9 2.96 -1.45 15.76
CA GLU A 9 2.28 -1.74 14.50
C GLU A 9 1.93 -0.45 13.73
N LYS A 10 1.50 0.59 14.44
CA LYS A 10 1.23 1.91 13.84
C LYS A 10 2.48 2.64 13.36
N LEU A 11 3.62 2.46 14.04
CA LEU A 11 4.89 3.05 13.64
C LEU A 11 5.48 2.32 12.44
N GLU A 12 5.49 0.98 12.48
CA GLU A 12 5.88 0.16 11.33
C GLU A 12 5.01 0.44 10.10
N ALA A 13 3.70 0.61 10.26
CA ALA A 13 2.82 1.00 9.15
C ALA A 13 3.09 2.41 8.59
N ARG A 14 3.75 3.30 9.34
CA ARG A 14 4.15 4.63 8.89
C ARG A 14 5.53 4.65 8.23
N ASP A 15 6.42 3.77 8.65
CA ASP A 15 7.78 3.67 8.11
C ASP A 15 7.84 2.85 6.81
N ARG A 16 6.79 2.05 6.54
CA ARG A 16 6.68 1.30 5.29
C ARG A 16 6.70 2.23 4.07
N PRO A 17 7.55 1.94 3.08
CA PRO A 17 7.56 2.69 1.83
C PRO A 17 6.18 2.61 1.17
N ILE A 18 5.72 3.77 0.68
CA ILE A 18 4.46 3.90 -0.04
C ILE A 18 4.78 3.79 -1.52
N ARG A 19 4.10 2.86 -2.20
CA ARG A 19 4.21 2.69 -3.64
C ARG A 19 2.88 2.98 -4.29
N VAL A 20 2.92 3.96 -5.18
CA VAL A 20 1.78 4.40 -5.95
C VAL A 20 1.79 3.60 -7.24
N VAL A 21 0.71 2.86 -7.48
CA VAL A 21 0.54 2.05 -8.68
C VAL A 21 -0.70 2.50 -9.43
N GLU A 22 -0.62 2.52 -10.75
CA GLU A 22 -1.78 2.74 -11.58
C GLU A 22 -2.72 1.54 -11.47
N ARG A 23 -4.01 1.80 -11.29
CA ARG A 23 -5.01 0.74 -11.32
C ARG A 23 -5.14 0.24 -12.76
N LEU A 24 -4.47 -0.88 -13.04
CA LEU A 24 -4.67 -1.67 -14.25
C LEU A 24 -5.85 -2.63 -13.98
N ASP A 25 -6.89 -2.59 -14.81
CA ASP A 25 -8.08 -3.42 -14.63
C ASP A 25 -7.78 -4.94 -14.72
N ASP A 26 -6.65 -5.30 -15.33
CA ASP A 26 -6.19 -6.67 -15.53
C ASP A 26 -5.38 -7.26 -14.37
N VAL A 27 -5.01 -6.46 -13.36
CA VAL A 27 -4.18 -6.92 -12.24
C VAL A 27 -4.93 -6.76 -10.92
N SER A 28 -5.11 -7.85 -10.20
CA SER A 28 -5.77 -7.83 -8.90
C SER A 28 -4.91 -7.15 -7.84
N ALA A 29 -5.57 -6.59 -6.81
CA ALA A 29 -4.86 -6.01 -5.67
C ALA A 29 -3.99 -7.04 -4.92
N GLU A 30 -4.38 -8.32 -4.95
CA GLU A 30 -3.64 -9.43 -4.34
C GLU A 30 -2.33 -9.70 -5.09
N GLU A 31 -2.35 -9.70 -6.42
CA GLU A 31 -1.15 -9.86 -7.26
C GLU A 31 -0.19 -8.68 -7.10
N LEU A 32 -0.71 -7.44 -7.04
CA LEU A 32 0.11 -6.27 -6.77
C LEU A 32 0.75 -6.33 -5.38
N GLN A 33 0.00 -6.75 -4.36
CA GLN A 33 0.53 -6.90 -3.00
C GLN A 33 1.57 -8.00 -2.91
N ALA A 34 1.44 -9.07 -3.72
CA ALA A 34 2.43 -10.13 -3.82
C ALA A 34 3.72 -9.68 -4.52
N GLN A 35 3.66 -8.73 -5.47
CA GLN A 35 4.87 -8.15 -6.08
C GLN A 35 5.64 -7.25 -5.12
N TYR A 36 4.95 -6.55 -4.23
CA TYR A 36 5.54 -5.60 -3.28
C TYR A 36 5.21 -5.98 -1.82
N PRO A 37 5.75 -7.11 -1.32
CA PRO A 37 5.48 -7.55 0.04
C PRO A 37 6.10 -6.56 1.04
N GLY A 38 5.24 -5.98 1.89
CA GLY A 38 5.67 -5.02 2.92
C GLY A 38 5.59 -3.55 2.51
N GLU A 39 5.31 -3.25 1.24
CA GLU A 39 5.01 -1.88 0.80
C GLU A 39 3.53 -1.56 1.00
N ARG A 40 3.23 -0.30 1.27
CA ARG A 40 1.86 0.20 1.27
C ARG A 40 1.49 0.63 -0.14
N LEU A 41 0.63 -0.16 -0.77
CA LEU A 41 0.14 0.13 -2.11
C LEU A 41 -0.97 1.17 -2.07
N VAL A 42 -0.83 2.21 -2.88
CA VAL A 42 -1.87 3.20 -3.14
C VAL A 42 -2.21 3.10 -4.61
N MET A 43 -3.43 2.64 -4.90
CA MET A 43 -3.93 2.52 -6.27
C MET A 43 -4.56 3.84 -6.69
N ILE A 44 -4.03 4.44 -7.76
CA ILE A 44 -4.61 5.64 -8.36
C ILE A 44 -5.32 5.23 -9.65
N PRO A 45 -6.60 5.60 -9.84
CA PRO A 45 -7.27 5.38 -11.11
C PRO A 45 -6.59 6.20 -12.22
N SER A 46 -6.36 5.56 -13.37
CA SER A 46 -5.67 6.11 -14.55
C SER A 46 -6.24 7.45 -15.03
N CYS A 47 -7.52 7.71 -14.77
CA CYS A 47 -8.19 8.97 -15.10
C CYS A 47 -7.62 10.21 -14.38
N LEU A 48 -6.84 10.05 -13.30
CA LEU A 48 -6.24 11.17 -12.55
C LEU A 48 -4.86 11.59 -13.04
N TRP A 49 -4.24 10.87 -13.99
CA TRP A 49 -2.89 11.20 -14.49
C TRP A 49 -2.85 12.29 -15.58
N HIS A 50 -4.01 12.68 -16.12
CA HIS A 50 -4.12 13.59 -17.26
C HIS A 50 -4.69 14.98 -16.89
N LEU A 51 -4.76 15.29 -15.58
CA LEU A 51 -5.13 16.61 -15.04
C LEU A 51 -3.91 17.51 -14.92
#